data_AF-A0A662F8S9-F1
#
_entry.id   AF-A0A662F8S9-F1
#
_cell.length_a   1.000
_cell.length_b   1.000
_cell.length_c   1.000
_cell.angle_alpha   90.00
_cell.angle_beta   90.00
_cell.angle_gamma   90.00
#
_symmetry.space_group_name_H-M   'P 1'
#
loop_
_entity.id
_entity.type
_entity.pdbx_description
1 polymer ?
#
loop_
_entity_poly.entity_id
_entity_poly.type
_entity_poly.pdbx_seq_one_letter_code
_entity_poly.pdbx_strand_id
1 'polypeptide(L)'
;MRKGALSLSVTAIVIIVIAFVVLGLGLTLTKTIFKGAMKKIPEAIALTELEAEPTAERPIVFPDTIDIKRNKMETLKVGVYNRRTATLKNAILNITECIDSNGNPVSAIPTLTAIAQEIDPGEAKAYKAIIQENGLPPGRYICKLVVNAILGETGAQEIESKQFFLQVTS
;
A
#
# COMPACT_ATOMS: atom_id res chain seq x y z
N MET A 1 3.21 -47.10 56.20
CA MET A 1 2.68 -45.71 56.08
C MET A 1 3.61 -44.69 55.38
N ARG A 2 4.79 -45.06 54.83
CA ARG A 2 5.72 -44.10 54.19
C ARG A 2 5.60 -43.92 52.65
N LYS A 3 4.68 -44.63 51.97
CA LYS A 3 4.54 -44.57 50.49
C LYS A 3 3.55 -43.50 49.98
N GLY A 4 2.61 -43.04 50.81
CA GLY A 4 1.61 -42.04 50.39
C GLY A 4 2.09 -40.58 50.40
N ALA A 5 3.09 -40.24 51.22
CA ALA A 5 3.65 -38.88 51.25
C ALA A 5 4.58 -38.60 50.07
N LEU A 6 5.25 -39.63 49.52
CA LEU A 6 6.13 -39.51 48.36
C LEU A 6 5.34 -39.34 47.04
N SER A 7 4.19 -39.99 46.87
CA SER A 7 3.36 -39.83 45.66
C SER A 7 2.72 -38.44 45.56
N LEU A 8 2.37 -37.83 46.70
CA LEU A 8 1.84 -36.47 46.75
C LEU A 8 2.87 -35.43 46.29
N SER A 9 4.14 -35.60 46.67
CA SER A 9 5.22 -34.68 46.30
C SER A 9 5.56 -34.75 44.80
N VAL A 10 5.57 -35.95 44.21
CA VAL A 10 5.83 -36.13 42.78
C VAL A 10 4.70 -35.52 41.94
N THR A 11 3.44 -35.73 42.33
CA THR A 11 2.28 -35.19 41.61
C THR A 11 2.28 -33.66 41.60
N ALA A 12 2.67 -33.02 42.71
CA ALA A 12 2.78 -31.56 42.79
C ALA A 12 3.85 -30.99 41.84
N ILE A 13 5.02 -31.63 41.75
CA ILE A 13 6.10 -31.21 40.84
C ILE A 13 5.65 -31.35 39.38
N VAL A 14 4.95 -32.44 39.04
CA VAL A 14 4.44 -32.67 37.68
C VAL A 14 3.47 -31.56 37.24
N ILE A 15 2.56 -31.14 38.12
CA ILE A 15 1.60 -30.06 37.81
C ILE A 15 2.34 -28.74 37.56
N ILE A 16 3.37 -28.43 38.35
CA ILE A 16 4.17 -27.22 38.19
C ILE A 16 4.92 -27.21 36.85
N VAL A 17 5.54 -28.34 36.47
CA VAL A 17 6.25 -28.47 35.19
C VAL A 17 5.28 -28.30 34.01
N ILE A 18 4.11 -28.96 34.06
CA ILE A 18 3.09 -28.83 33.01
C ILE A 18 2.63 -27.37 32.90
N ALA A 19 2.41 -26.68 34.02
CA ALA A 19 2.03 -25.28 34.01
C ALA A 19 3.08 -24.39 33.32
N PHE A 20 4.38 -24.60 33.58
CA PHE A 20 5.46 -23.87 32.90
C PHE A 20 5.53 -24.17 31.40
N VAL A 21 5.31 -25.43 30.99
CA VAL A 21 5.27 -25.79 29.57
C VAL A 21 4.09 -25.12 28.86
N VAL A 22 2.90 -25.16 29.44
CA VAL A 22 1.70 -24.52 28.87
C VAL A 22 1.88 -23.00 28.79
N LEU A 23 2.47 -22.38 29.81
CA LEU A 23 2.74 -20.94 29.83
C LEU A 23 3.78 -20.55 28.77
N GLY A 24 4.82 -21.38 28.57
CA GLY A 24 5.81 -21.20 27.49
C GLY A 24 5.21 -21.33 26.08
N LEU A 25 4.32 -22.30 25.86
CA LEU A 25 3.60 -22.47 24.60
C LEU A 25 2.62 -21.31 24.35
N GLY A 26 1.92 -20.85 25.38
CA GLY A 26 1.01 -19.71 25.30
C GLY A 26 1.72 -18.41 24.87
N LEU A 27 2.89 -18.12 25.45
CA LEU A 27 3.70 -16.96 25.07
C LEU A 27 4.24 -17.04 23.63
N THR A 28 4.51 -18.24 23.13
CA THR A 28 4.99 -18.45 21.75
C THR A 28 3.86 -18.27 20.74
N LEU A 29 2.67 -18.78 21.05
CA LEU A 29 1.47 -18.62 20.23
C LEU A 29 1.07 -17.14 20.13
N THR A 30 1.02 -16.42 21.26
CA THR A 30 0.67 -14.99 21.26
C THR A 30 1.68 -14.18 20.45
N LYS A 31 2.99 -14.41 20.62
CA LYS A 31 4.01 -13.76 19.79
C LYS A 31 3.83 -14.01 18.29
N THR A 32 3.41 -15.21 17.89
CA THR A 32 3.22 -15.57 16.48
C THR A 32 1.99 -14.88 15.89
N ILE A 33 0.88 -14.88 16.61
CA ILE A 33 -0.35 -14.18 16.19
C ILE A 33 -0.12 -12.67 16.11
N PHE A 34 0.53 -12.08 17.13
CA PHE A 34 0.84 -10.65 17.14
C PHE A 34 1.80 -10.25 16.01
N LYS A 35 2.83 -11.06 15.70
CA LYS A 35 3.71 -10.80 14.55
C LYS A 35 2.97 -10.88 13.20
N GLY A 36 2.02 -11.81 13.06
CA GLY A 36 1.17 -11.89 11.87
C GLY A 36 0.26 -10.68 11.73
N ALA A 37 -0.38 -10.25 12.82
CA ALA A 37 -1.26 -9.09 12.86
C ALA A 37 -0.49 -7.77 12.61
N MET A 38 0.69 -7.59 13.22
CA MET A 38 1.52 -6.38 13.03
C MET A 38 1.95 -6.17 11.58
N LYS A 39 2.03 -7.20 10.73
CA LYS A 39 2.31 -7.00 9.30
C LYS A 39 1.13 -6.37 8.54
N LYS A 40 -0.11 -6.59 8.99
CA LYS A 40 -1.32 -6.06 8.32
C LYS A 40 -1.76 -4.68 8.83
N ILE A 41 -1.34 -4.29 10.03
CA ILE A 41 -1.72 -3.01 10.64
C ILE A 41 -1.20 -1.78 9.85
N PRO A 42 0.07 -1.72 9.40
CA PRO A 42 0.58 -0.55 8.66
C PRO A 42 -0.13 -0.31 7.33
N GLU A 43 -0.51 -1.39 6.63
CA GLU A 43 -1.23 -1.30 5.35
C GLU A 43 -2.66 -0.81 5.56
N ALA A 44 -3.36 -1.31 6.58
CA ALA A 44 -4.69 -0.82 6.95
C ALA A 44 -4.66 0.66 7.35
N ILE A 45 -3.64 1.10 8.10
CA ILE A 45 -3.49 2.52 8.47
C ILE A 45 -3.25 3.38 7.23
N ALA A 46 -2.38 2.94 6.31
CA ALA A 46 -2.13 3.69 5.08
C ALA A 46 -3.39 3.82 4.21
N LEU A 47 -4.25 2.80 4.17
CA LEU A 47 -5.54 2.83 3.48
C LEU A 47 -6.57 3.75 4.17
N THR A 48 -6.61 3.80 5.50
CA THR A 48 -7.53 4.71 6.23
C THR A 48 -7.21 6.19 6.06
N GLU A 49 -5.99 6.52 5.62
CA GLU A 49 -5.60 7.90 5.34
C GLU A 49 -5.90 8.34 3.90
N LEU A 50 -6.43 7.44 3.06
CA LEU A 50 -7.01 7.83 1.78
C LEU A 50 -8.44 8.31 2.01
N GLU A 51 -8.90 9.26 1.19
CA GLU A 51 -10.28 9.74 1.23
C GLU A 51 -11.31 8.63 0.92
N ALA A 52 -10.88 7.58 0.21
CA ALA A 52 -11.66 6.38 -0.05
C ALA A 52 -10.74 5.16 -0.22
N GLU A 53 -11.26 3.98 0.11
CA GLU A 53 -10.57 2.72 -0.17
C GLU A 53 -10.73 2.34 -1.66
N PRO A 54 -9.67 1.91 -2.35
CA PRO A 54 -9.78 1.46 -3.74
C PRO A 54 -10.49 0.11 -3.82
N THR A 55 -11.45 -0.01 -4.73
CA THR A 55 -12.28 -1.21 -4.92
C THR A 55 -12.19 -1.71 -6.36
N ALA A 56 -12.88 -2.82 -6.67
CA ALA A 56 -12.97 -3.30 -8.04
C ALA A 56 -13.61 -2.25 -8.98
N GLU A 57 -14.63 -1.53 -8.55
CA GLU A 57 -15.31 -0.52 -9.36
C GLU A 57 -14.47 0.76 -9.49
N ARG A 58 -13.64 1.05 -8.48
CA ARG A 58 -12.78 2.23 -8.40
C ARG A 58 -11.33 1.79 -8.10
N PRO A 59 -10.63 1.23 -9.10
CA PRO A 59 -9.34 0.58 -8.85
C PRO A 59 -8.22 1.56 -8.51
N ILE A 60 -8.36 2.83 -8.87
CA ILE A 60 -7.42 3.89 -8.49
C ILE A 60 -8.16 4.92 -7.65
N VAL A 61 -7.70 5.12 -6.41
CA VAL A 61 -8.14 6.24 -5.57
C VAL A 61 -7.00 7.23 -5.41
N PHE A 62 -7.31 8.47 -5.75
CA PHE A 62 -6.36 9.56 -5.87
C PHE A 62 -7.14 10.89 -5.86
N PRO A 63 -6.58 11.98 -5.28
CA PRO A 63 -7.22 13.29 -5.31
C PRO A 63 -7.55 13.72 -6.73
N ASP A 64 -8.78 14.17 -6.98
CA ASP A 64 -9.18 14.57 -8.33
C ASP A 64 -8.53 15.89 -8.76
N THR A 65 -8.08 16.71 -7.79
CA THR A 65 -7.33 17.95 -8.03
C THR A 65 -6.07 17.96 -7.16
N ILE A 66 -4.95 18.35 -7.76
CA ILE A 66 -3.68 18.58 -7.08
C ILE A 66 -3.26 20.03 -7.31
N ASP A 67 -3.01 20.75 -6.23
CA ASP A 67 -2.36 22.05 -6.27
C ASP A 67 -0.86 21.88 -6.00
N ILE A 68 -0.03 22.31 -6.95
CA ILE A 68 1.44 22.29 -6.80
C ILE A 68 2.01 23.66 -7.09
N LYS A 69 2.99 24.07 -6.28
CA LYS A 69 3.79 25.27 -6.56
C LYS A 69 4.88 24.96 -7.57
N ARG A 70 5.22 25.94 -8.41
CA ARG A 70 6.29 25.79 -9.41
C ARG A 70 7.61 25.37 -8.76
N ASN A 71 8.27 24.41 -9.41
CA ASN A 71 9.52 23.79 -8.96
C ASN A 71 9.46 23.24 -7.51
N LYS A 72 8.27 22.94 -7.00
CA LYS A 72 8.10 22.27 -5.72
C LYS A 72 7.71 20.82 -5.93
N MET A 73 7.87 20.07 -4.85
CA MET A 73 7.43 18.69 -4.74
C MET A 73 6.30 18.65 -3.73
N GLU A 74 5.32 17.80 -3.99
CA GLU A 74 4.22 17.52 -3.07
C GLU A 74 4.14 16.02 -2.81
N THR A 75 3.73 15.66 -1.60
CA THR A 75 3.52 14.27 -1.22
C THR A 75 2.06 13.91 -1.34
N LEU A 76 1.79 12.75 -1.94
CA LEU A 76 0.45 12.28 -2.25
C LEU A 76 0.29 10.84 -1.81
N LYS A 77 -0.96 10.44 -1.61
CA LYS A 77 -1.34 9.05 -1.35
C LYS A 77 -2.17 8.55 -2.52
N VAL A 78 -1.81 7.38 -3.03
CA VAL A 78 -2.50 6.75 -4.16
C VAL A 78 -2.89 5.34 -3.78
N GLY A 79 -4.16 5.00 -3.89
CA GLY A 79 -4.67 3.65 -3.67
C GLY A 79 -4.78 2.93 -5.01
N VAL A 80 -4.30 1.70 -5.06
CA VAL A 80 -4.44 0.83 -6.23
C VAL A 80 -5.04 -0.51 -5.79
N TYR A 81 -6.11 -0.93 -6.46
CA TYR A 81 -6.75 -2.23 -6.28
C TYR A 81 -6.49 -3.12 -7.49
N ASN A 82 -6.06 -4.35 -7.25
CA ASN A 82 -5.82 -5.32 -8.30
C ASN A 82 -7.10 -6.09 -8.67
N ARG A 83 -7.72 -5.70 -9.78
CA ARG A 83 -8.89 -6.40 -10.36
C ARG A 83 -8.53 -7.66 -11.15
N ARG A 84 -7.25 -7.89 -11.42
CA ARG A 84 -6.79 -9.01 -12.25
C ARG A 84 -6.75 -10.28 -11.42
N THR A 85 -6.78 -11.41 -12.11
CA THR A 85 -6.63 -12.73 -11.48
C THR A 85 -5.18 -13.10 -11.18
N ALA A 86 -4.22 -12.31 -11.65
CA ALA A 86 -2.79 -12.49 -11.42
C ALA A 86 -2.22 -11.37 -10.53
N THR A 87 -1.21 -11.69 -9.72
CA THR A 87 -0.48 -10.71 -8.91
C THR A 87 0.21 -9.68 -9.80
N LEU A 88 0.00 -8.40 -9.53
CA LEU A 88 0.72 -7.31 -10.17
C LEU A 88 2.11 -7.22 -9.55
N LYS A 89 3.14 -7.64 -10.30
CA LYS A 89 4.53 -7.53 -9.83
C LYS A 89 5.13 -6.20 -10.25
N ASN A 90 5.96 -5.60 -9.39
CA ASN A 90 6.60 -4.31 -9.66
C ASN A 90 5.59 -3.24 -10.13
N ALA A 91 4.45 -3.13 -9.46
CA ALA A 91 3.45 -2.12 -9.79
C ALA A 91 3.98 -0.72 -9.42
N ILE A 92 4.14 0.13 -10.43
CA ILE A 92 4.70 1.49 -10.37
C ILE A 92 3.67 2.47 -10.91
N LEU A 93 3.62 3.66 -10.30
CA LEU A 93 2.76 4.77 -10.69
C LEU A 93 3.54 5.72 -11.60
N ASN A 94 2.97 6.10 -12.75
CA ASN A 94 3.56 7.08 -13.67
C ASN A 94 2.51 8.07 -14.16
N ILE A 95 2.95 9.26 -14.57
CA ILE A 95 2.13 10.21 -15.33
C ILE A 95 2.63 10.17 -16.77
N THR A 96 1.78 9.82 -17.72
CA THR A 96 2.19 9.62 -19.13
C THR A 96 1.77 10.75 -20.04
N GLU A 97 0.68 11.43 -19.72
CA GLU A 97 0.09 12.47 -20.57
C GLU A 97 -0.45 13.59 -19.70
N CYS A 98 -0.26 14.82 -20.18
CA CYS A 98 -0.92 16.01 -19.66
C CYS A 98 -1.33 16.90 -20.83
N ILE A 99 -2.50 17.53 -20.70
CA ILE A 99 -3.01 18.54 -21.64
C ILE A 99 -3.34 19.83 -20.90
N ASP A 100 -3.18 20.97 -21.58
CA ASP A 100 -3.59 22.28 -21.07
C ASP A 100 -5.12 22.48 -21.12
N SER A 101 -5.60 23.63 -20.64
CA SER A 101 -7.02 24.00 -20.69
C SER A 101 -7.60 24.11 -22.10
N ASN A 102 -6.76 24.22 -23.12
CA ASN A 102 -7.15 24.30 -24.53
C ASN A 102 -7.12 22.92 -25.21
N GLY A 103 -6.72 21.86 -24.49
CA GLY A 103 -6.59 20.51 -25.02
C GLY A 103 -5.26 20.21 -25.73
N ASN A 104 -4.27 21.10 -25.65
CA ASN A 104 -2.97 20.88 -26.26
C ASN A 104 -2.08 20.03 -25.34
N PRO A 105 -1.34 19.03 -25.88
CA PRO A 105 -0.38 18.26 -25.10
C PRO A 105 0.78 19.14 -24.62
N VAL A 106 1.20 18.94 -23.39
CA VAL A 106 2.36 19.64 -22.81
C VAL A 106 3.58 18.73 -22.76
N SER A 107 4.74 19.27 -23.11
CA SER A 107 6.01 18.51 -23.12
C SER A 107 6.63 18.36 -21.74
N ALA A 108 6.36 19.30 -20.83
CA ALA A 108 6.85 19.31 -19.46
C ALA A 108 5.91 18.51 -18.55
N ILE A 109 5.97 17.18 -18.60
CA ILE A 109 5.09 16.32 -17.79
C ILE A 109 5.65 16.20 -16.37
N PRO A 110 4.85 16.37 -15.30
CA PRO A 110 5.28 16.15 -13.93
C PRO A 110 5.78 14.72 -13.71
N THR A 111 6.78 14.55 -12.87
CA THR A 111 7.28 13.23 -12.49
C THR A 111 6.59 12.76 -11.21
N LEU A 112 6.15 11.51 -11.21
CA LEU A 112 5.62 10.85 -10.03
C LEU A 112 6.57 9.74 -9.62
N THR A 113 7.04 9.78 -8.38
CA THR A 113 7.96 8.77 -7.84
C THR A 113 7.31 8.05 -6.67
N ALA A 114 7.26 6.72 -6.75
CA ALA A 114 6.78 5.87 -5.66
C ALA A 114 7.58 4.55 -5.66
N ILE A 115 7.68 3.92 -4.50
CA ILE A 115 8.30 2.59 -4.38
C ILE A 115 7.37 1.56 -5.03
N ALA A 116 7.91 0.72 -5.91
CA ALA A 116 7.17 -0.36 -6.54
C ALA A 116 6.64 -1.35 -5.48
N GLN A 117 5.44 -1.86 -5.68
CA GLN A 117 4.82 -2.84 -4.78
C GLN A 117 4.30 -4.05 -5.56
N GLU A 118 4.13 -5.17 -4.86
CA GLU A 118 3.37 -6.31 -5.37
C GLU A 118 1.93 -6.21 -4.84
N ILE A 119 0.96 -6.46 -5.72
CA ILE A 119 -0.47 -6.39 -5.38
C ILE A 119 -1.14 -7.69 -5.78
N ASP A 120 -1.54 -8.49 -4.80
CA ASP A 120 -2.20 -9.78 -5.04
C ASP A 120 -3.62 -9.61 -5.62
N PRO A 121 -4.16 -10.61 -6.32
CA PRO A 121 -5.51 -10.57 -6.88
C PRO A 121 -6.56 -10.24 -5.81
N GLY A 122 -7.35 -9.20 -6.06
CA GLY A 122 -8.41 -8.77 -5.16
C GLY A 122 -7.94 -7.97 -3.94
N GLU A 123 -6.64 -7.65 -3.84
CA GLU A 123 -6.10 -6.79 -2.79
C GLU A 123 -5.92 -5.33 -3.24
N ALA A 124 -5.91 -4.43 -2.25
CA ALA A 124 -5.59 -3.02 -2.38
C ALA A 124 -4.24 -2.70 -1.71
N LYS A 125 -3.45 -1.83 -2.33
CA LYS A 125 -2.25 -1.23 -1.72
C LYS A 125 -2.27 0.28 -1.83
N ALA A 126 -1.75 0.94 -0.80
CA ALA A 126 -1.56 2.38 -0.77
C ALA A 126 -0.09 2.72 -1.06
N TYR A 127 0.13 3.70 -1.93
CA TYR A 127 1.42 4.25 -2.27
C TYR A 127 1.58 5.62 -1.63
N LYS A 128 2.75 5.86 -1.05
CA LYS A 128 3.23 7.22 -0.76
C LYS A 128 4.04 7.66 -1.98
N ALA A 129 3.51 8.61 -2.72
CA ALA A 129 4.12 9.11 -3.94
C ALA A 129 4.57 10.56 -3.75
N ILE A 130 5.65 10.94 -4.44
CA ILE A 130 6.12 12.31 -4.53
C ILE A 130 5.87 12.76 -5.97
N ILE A 131 5.05 13.79 -6.14
CA ILE A 131 4.91 14.47 -7.42
C ILE A 131 5.87 15.65 -7.46
N GLN A 132 6.57 15.80 -8.58
CA GLN A 132 7.46 16.92 -8.83
C GLN A 132 7.01 17.65 -10.09
N GLU A 133 6.85 18.97 -9.93
CA GLU A 133 6.58 19.90 -11.02
C GLU A 133 7.84 20.02 -11.91
N ASN A 134 7.69 19.86 -13.23
CA ASN A 134 8.81 19.77 -14.19
C ASN A 134 8.89 20.96 -15.17
N GLY A 135 8.62 22.18 -14.69
CA GLY A 135 8.73 23.40 -15.47
C GLY A 135 7.48 23.79 -16.26
N LEU A 136 6.31 23.25 -15.91
CA LEU A 136 5.01 23.71 -16.38
C LEU A 136 4.79 25.20 -16.05
N PRO A 137 4.25 25.97 -17.01
CA PRO A 137 3.74 27.30 -16.73
C PRO A 137 2.61 27.26 -15.67
N PRO A 138 2.40 28.35 -14.90
CA PRO A 138 1.22 28.47 -14.05
C PRO A 138 -0.05 28.28 -14.88
N GLY A 139 -0.97 27.44 -14.40
CA GLY A 139 -2.14 27.07 -15.18
C GLY A 139 -2.86 25.82 -14.67
N ARG A 140 -3.86 25.39 -15.42
CA ARG A 140 -4.65 24.18 -15.17
C ARG A 140 -4.37 23.16 -16.26
N TYR A 141 -4.12 21.93 -15.84
CA TYR A 141 -3.84 20.80 -16.71
C TYR A 141 -4.72 19.62 -16.35
N ILE A 142 -4.99 18.77 -17.34
CA ILE A 142 -5.60 17.46 -17.13
C ILE A 142 -4.52 16.44 -17.42
N CYS A 143 -4.20 15.62 -16.43
CA CYS A 143 -3.12 14.62 -16.51
C CYS A 143 -3.66 13.20 -16.35
N LYS A 144 -2.98 12.23 -16.97
CA LYS A 144 -3.30 10.81 -16.90
C LYS A 144 -2.30 10.11 -15.97
N LEU A 145 -2.78 9.63 -14.83
CA LEU A 145 -2.08 8.71 -13.95
C LEU A 145 -2.27 7.29 -14.47
N VAL A 146 -1.18 6.53 -14.57
CA VAL A 146 -1.19 5.13 -15.00
C VAL A 146 -0.49 4.24 -13.97
N VAL A 147 -1.00 3.03 -13.82
CA VAL A 147 -0.34 1.96 -13.05
C VAL A 147 0.29 1.00 -14.04
N ASN A 148 1.61 0.89 -14.02
CA ASN A 148 2.35 -0.08 -14.82
C ASN A 148 2.79 -1.25 -13.95
N ALA A 149 2.53 -2.48 -14.37
CA ALA A 149 2.98 -3.66 -13.64
C ALA A 149 3.36 -4.79 -14.59
N ILE A 150 4.13 -5.75 -14.07
CA ILE A 150 4.51 -6.99 -14.75
C ILE A 150 3.44 -8.03 -14.44
N LEU A 151 2.80 -8.55 -15.49
CA LEU A 151 1.85 -9.66 -15.44
C LEU A 151 2.55 -10.92 -15.96
N GLY A 152 2.85 -11.88 -15.08
CA GLY A 152 3.53 -13.11 -15.47
C GLY A 152 4.97 -12.89 -15.94
N GLU A 153 5.31 -13.43 -17.12
CA GLU A 153 6.65 -13.30 -17.73
C GLU A 153 6.78 -12.17 -18.75
N THR A 154 5.66 -11.52 -19.09
CA THR A 154 5.64 -10.37 -19.99
C THR A 154 6.03 -9.09 -19.24
N GLY A 155 6.81 -8.22 -19.89
CA GLY A 155 7.31 -6.95 -19.32
C GLY A 155 6.22 -6.02 -18.79
N ALA A 156 6.63 -4.87 -18.23
CA ALA A 156 5.68 -3.93 -17.62
C ALA A 156 4.65 -3.40 -18.65
N GLN A 157 3.37 -3.47 -18.28
CA GLN A 157 2.23 -3.01 -19.09
C GLN A 157 1.34 -2.08 -18.27
N GLU A 158 0.64 -1.16 -18.94
CA GLU A 158 -0.40 -0.33 -18.33
C GLU A 158 -1.59 -1.22 -17.92
N ILE A 159 -1.90 -1.25 -16.63
CA ILE A 159 -2.96 -2.10 -16.07
C ILE A 159 -4.25 -1.33 -15.87
N GLU A 160 -4.13 -0.11 -15.35
CA GLU A 160 -5.21 0.80 -14.98
C GLU A 160 -4.74 2.24 -15.19
N SER A 161 -5.68 3.16 -15.44
CA SER A 161 -5.41 4.58 -15.51
C SER A 161 -6.55 5.44 -15.00
N LYS A 162 -6.22 6.65 -14.52
CA LYS A 162 -7.17 7.64 -14.01
C LYS A 162 -6.71 9.05 -14.40
N GLN A 163 -7.65 9.90 -14.82
CA GLN A 163 -7.38 11.31 -15.07
C GLN A 163 -7.55 12.15 -13.80
N PHE A 164 -6.78 13.22 -13.68
CA PHE A 164 -6.87 14.18 -12.58
C PHE A 164 -6.54 15.60 -13.07
N PHE A 165 -6.99 16.60 -12.32
CA PHE A 165 -6.65 18.00 -12.55
C PHE A 165 -5.37 18.38 -11.80
N LEU A 166 -4.45 19.03 -12.49
CA LEU A 166 -3.25 19.62 -11.90
C LEU A 166 -3.32 21.13 -12.01
N GLN A 167 -3.26 21.82 -10.88
CA GLN A 167 -3.19 23.27 -10.79
C GLN A 167 -1.76 23.67 -10.41
N VAL A 168 -1.08 24.35 -11.33
CA VAL A 168 0.27 24.87 -11.09
C VAL A 168 0.16 26.34 -10.67
N THR A 169 0.70 26.67 -9.51
CA THR A 169 0.71 28.02 -8.93
C THR A 169 2.13 28.59 -8.89
N SER A 170 2.25 29.91 -9.03
CA SER A 170 3.53 30.64 -9.00
C SER A 170 4.18 30.63 -7.62
#